data_AF-A0A2H9SW99-F1
#
_entry.id   AF-A0A2H9SW99-F1
#
_cell.length_a   1.000
_cell.length_b   1.000
_cell.length_c   1.000
_cell.angle_alpha   90.00
_cell.angle_beta   90.00
_cell.angle_gamma   90.00
#
_symmetry.space_group_name_H-M   'P 1'
#
loop_
_entity.id
_entity.type
_entity.pdbx_description
1 polymer ?
#
loop_
_entity_poly.entity_id
_entity_poly.type
_entity_poly.pdbx_seq_one_letter_code
_entity_poly.pdbx_strand_id
1 'polypeptide(L)'
;MSENEMTPNTDMESAEVLTDLDEEFNNPVVLAERVYQLWWNWADFHLYVLSPHIETILPGLVHEAEQLANNEKEFVYSIHDTGDSLSTSKSAQFISAGKSMCKLFYTIEKMVFLLVERLKSGGIDPAEEVQVALSGHLLAQRKAFESIINLNYNVVVTNFDPDEVNNWGNSYLKNVKCISDKGYGYPTEAPRTPYRNQYDSPGSGIKQK
;
A
#
# COMPACT_ATOMS: atom_id res chain seq x y z
N MET A 1 68.18 18.93 -22.48
CA MET A 1 67.00 18.50 -23.27
C MET A 1 65.94 18.10 -22.28
N SER A 2 64.86 18.85 -22.26
CA SER A 2 63.70 18.72 -21.39
C SER A 2 62.54 18.15 -22.19
N GLU A 3 62.00 17.00 -21.79
CA GLU A 3 60.67 16.50 -22.21
C GLU A 3 60.15 15.70 -21.01
N ASN A 4 59.44 16.33 -20.05
CA ASN A 4 57.99 16.56 -20.02
C ASN A 4 57.20 15.24 -19.94
N GLU A 5 57.19 14.62 -18.76
CA GLU A 5 56.22 13.58 -18.41
C GLU A 5 54.85 14.24 -18.22
N MET A 6 53.97 14.07 -19.21
CA MET A 6 52.56 14.40 -19.08
C MET A 6 51.88 13.29 -18.27
N THR A 7 51.80 13.47 -16.95
CA THR A 7 50.92 12.67 -16.11
C THR A 7 49.46 12.96 -16.50
N PRO A 8 48.60 11.95 -16.71
CA PRO A 8 47.20 12.18 -17.02
C PRO A 8 46.50 12.80 -15.79
N ASN A 9 45.61 13.77 -16.04
CA ASN A 9 44.74 14.48 -15.11
C ASN A 9 43.73 13.57 -14.36
N THR A 10 44.19 12.50 -13.70
CA THR A 10 43.30 11.53 -13.04
C THR A 10 42.77 12.04 -11.69
N ASP A 11 43.50 12.94 -11.05
CA ASP A 11 43.14 13.48 -9.72
C ASP A 11 42.10 14.60 -9.78
N MET A 12 41.99 15.31 -10.91
CA MET A 12 41.03 16.41 -11.08
C MET A 12 39.65 15.88 -11.47
N GLU A 13 39.60 14.86 -12.33
CA GLU A 13 38.37 14.20 -12.78
C GLU A 13 37.68 13.44 -11.63
N SER A 14 38.46 12.86 -10.72
CA SER A 14 37.93 12.15 -9.54
C SER A 14 37.44 13.09 -8.44
N ALA A 15 38.01 14.29 -8.32
CA ALA A 15 37.53 15.32 -7.40
C ALA A 15 36.22 15.98 -7.89
N GLU A 16 36.11 16.29 -9.19
CA GLU A 16 34.88 16.83 -9.79
C GLU A 16 33.71 15.84 -9.69
N VAL A 17 33.96 14.55 -9.94
CA VAL A 17 32.94 13.50 -9.78
C VAL A 17 32.49 13.36 -8.31
N LEU A 18 33.38 13.54 -7.34
CA LEU A 18 33.01 13.49 -5.91
C LEU A 18 32.20 14.72 -5.48
N THR A 19 32.52 15.91 -5.98
CA THR A 19 31.74 17.12 -5.70
C THR A 19 30.36 17.10 -6.33
N ASP A 20 30.24 16.58 -7.56
CA ASP A 20 28.96 16.45 -8.25
C ASP A 20 28.03 15.46 -7.54
N LEU A 21 28.62 14.37 -7.00
CA LEU A 21 27.89 13.44 -6.15
C LEU A 21 27.44 14.12 -4.85
N ASP A 22 28.33 14.85 -4.16
CA ASP A 22 27.98 15.54 -2.91
C ASP A 22 26.87 16.60 -3.10
N GLU A 23 26.83 17.29 -4.24
CA GLU A 23 25.75 18.23 -4.57
C GLU A 23 24.42 17.50 -4.89
N GLU A 24 24.47 16.37 -5.59
CA GLU A 24 23.27 15.56 -5.89
C GLU A 24 22.73 14.84 -4.64
N PHE A 25 23.61 14.35 -3.75
CA PHE A 25 23.24 13.69 -2.50
C PHE A 25 22.65 14.66 -1.46
N ASN A 26 23.07 15.93 -1.48
CA ASN A 26 22.57 16.97 -0.56
C ASN A 26 21.40 17.78 -1.13
N ASN A 27 20.91 17.49 -2.34
CA ASN A 27 19.74 18.15 -2.88
C ASN A 27 18.48 17.76 -2.09
N PRO A 28 17.80 18.71 -1.40
CA PRO A 28 16.67 18.41 -0.53
C PRO A 28 15.47 17.80 -1.27
N VAL A 29 15.29 18.12 -2.56
CA VAL A 29 14.20 17.57 -3.38
C VAL A 29 14.43 16.08 -3.64
N VAL A 30 15.66 15.73 -4.04
CA VAL A 30 16.07 14.34 -4.29
C VAL A 30 16.02 13.51 -3.01
N LEU A 31 16.40 14.11 -1.87
CA LEU A 31 16.27 13.45 -0.56
C LEU A 31 14.82 13.15 -0.20
N ALA A 32 13.89 14.09 -0.42
CA ALA A 32 12.47 13.85 -0.18
C ALA A 32 11.93 12.69 -1.03
N GLU A 33 12.30 12.61 -2.30
CA GLU A 33 11.93 11.50 -3.18
C GLU A 33 12.51 10.16 -2.70
N ARG A 34 13.76 10.14 -2.25
CA ARG A 34 14.41 8.93 -1.72
C ARG A 34 13.75 8.46 -0.43
N VAL A 35 13.39 9.37 0.47
CA VAL A 35 12.63 9.05 1.69
C VAL A 35 11.25 8.51 1.33
N TYR A 36 10.57 9.09 0.35
CA TYR A 36 9.28 8.57 -0.14
C TYR A 36 9.42 7.15 -0.74
N GLN A 37 10.48 6.88 -1.51
CA GLN A 37 10.75 5.54 -2.03
C GLN A 37 11.10 4.53 -0.92
N LEU A 38 11.82 4.96 0.12
CA LEU A 38 12.10 4.12 1.28
C LEU A 38 10.81 3.82 2.05
N TRP A 39 9.96 4.83 2.26
CA TRP A 39 8.64 4.65 2.85
C TRP A 39 7.76 3.71 2.02
N TRP A 40 7.84 3.74 0.68
CA TRP A 40 7.15 2.76 -0.16
C TRP A 40 7.62 1.32 0.10
N ASN A 41 8.93 1.11 0.28
CA ASN A 41 9.45 -0.23 0.61
C ASN A 41 8.88 -0.73 1.94
N TRP A 42 8.68 0.18 2.90
CA TRP A 42 8.23 -0.12 4.26
C TRP A 42 6.76 0.28 4.47
N ALA A 43 6.00 0.41 3.39
CA ALA A 43 4.69 1.05 3.42
C ALA A 43 3.79 0.44 4.50
N ASP A 44 3.20 1.34 5.26
CA ASP A 44 2.21 1.09 6.29
C ASP A 44 0.86 1.65 5.86
N PHE A 45 -0.19 1.20 6.53
CA PHE A 45 -1.54 1.68 6.32
C PHE A 45 -2.34 1.56 7.61
N HIS A 46 -3.12 2.60 7.90
CA HIS A 46 -4.01 2.66 9.06
C HIS A 46 -5.38 3.14 8.61
N LEU A 47 -6.41 2.48 9.13
CA LEU A 47 -7.82 2.83 8.97
C LEU A 47 -8.39 3.10 10.36
N TYR A 48 -8.87 4.32 10.57
CA TYR A 48 -9.52 4.74 11.82
C TYR A 48 -11.00 4.94 11.58
N VAL A 49 -11.85 4.40 12.44
CA VAL A 49 -13.28 4.68 12.44
C VAL A 49 -13.55 5.82 13.42
N LEU A 50 -14.01 6.96 12.89
CA LEU A 50 -14.32 8.16 13.68
C LEU A 50 -15.78 8.15 14.15
N SER A 51 -16.68 7.69 13.30
CA SER A 51 -18.10 7.53 13.56
C SER A 51 -18.62 6.32 12.78
N PRO A 52 -19.44 5.43 13.37
CA PRO A 52 -19.95 5.46 14.73
C PRO A 52 -18.86 5.17 15.77
N HIS A 53 -19.15 5.45 17.05
CA HIS A 53 -18.21 5.11 18.13
C HIS A 53 -18.06 3.59 18.24
N ILE A 54 -16.82 3.13 18.15
CA ILE A 54 -16.44 1.73 18.36
C ILE A 54 -15.57 1.68 19.61
N GLU A 55 -15.86 0.73 20.51
CA GLU A 55 -15.08 0.57 21.73
C GLU A 55 -13.65 0.13 21.41
N THR A 56 -12.68 0.82 22.02
CA THR A 56 -11.27 0.47 21.88
C THR A 56 -10.96 -0.84 22.62
N ILE A 57 -10.30 -1.77 21.93
CA ILE A 57 -9.89 -3.07 22.44
C ILE A 57 -8.43 -2.99 22.92
N LEU A 58 -8.19 -3.29 24.19
CA LEU A 58 -6.86 -3.28 24.80
C LEU A 58 -6.59 -4.57 25.61
N PRO A 59 -5.49 -5.31 25.35
CA PRO A 59 -4.54 -5.11 24.26
C PRO A 59 -5.18 -5.41 22.88
N GLY A 60 -4.71 -4.71 21.84
CA GLY A 60 -5.23 -4.91 20.48
C GLY A 60 -5.06 -6.34 19.99
N LEU A 61 -6.04 -6.83 19.23
CA LEU A 61 -6.03 -8.14 18.61
C LEU A 61 -5.09 -8.15 17.39
N VAL A 62 -4.38 -9.25 17.18
CA VAL A 62 -3.59 -9.45 15.96
C VAL A 62 -4.29 -10.49 15.10
N HIS A 63 -4.78 -10.07 13.93
CA HIS A 63 -5.35 -10.96 12.92
C HIS A 63 -4.22 -11.47 12.04
N GLU A 64 -3.89 -12.74 12.21
CA GLU A 64 -2.93 -13.45 11.36
C GLU A 64 -3.57 -13.90 10.04
N ALA A 65 -2.73 -14.33 9.09
CA ALA A 65 -3.20 -14.94 7.85
C ALA A 65 -3.93 -16.27 8.15
N GLU A 66 -5.19 -16.37 7.73
CA GLU A 66 -6.02 -17.56 7.97
C GLU A 66 -5.64 -18.69 7.03
N GLN A 67 -5.92 -19.93 7.46
CA GLN A 67 -5.73 -21.12 6.64
C GLN A 67 -6.95 -21.30 5.70
N LEU A 68 -6.68 -21.39 4.41
CA LEU A 68 -7.65 -21.68 3.37
C LEU A 68 -7.96 -23.19 3.34
N ALA A 69 -9.05 -23.56 2.67
CA ALA A 69 -9.51 -24.96 2.58
C ALA A 69 -8.47 -25.94 1.99
N ASN A 70 -7.47 -25.44 1.28
CA ASN A 70 -6.37 -26.20 0.67
C ASN A 70 -5.10 -26.26 1.53
N ASN A 71 -5.16 -25.84 2.81
CA ASN A 71 -4.01 -25.71 3.72
C ASN A 71 -2.97 -24.63 3.37
N GLU A 72 -3.22 -23.80 2.35
CA GLU A 72 -2.45 -22.58 2.14
C GLU A 72 -2.92 -21.48 3.10
N LYS A 73 -2.09 -20.46 3.32
CA LYS A 73 -2.49 -19.28 4.10
C LYS A 73 -2.92 -18.15 3.17
N GLU A 74 -3.81 -17.30 3.65
CA GLU A 74 -4.16 -16.05 2.98
C GLU A 74 -2.92 -15.22 2.64
N PHE A 75 -2.91 -14.60 1.47
CA PHE A 75 -1.79 -13.77 1.03
C PHE A 75 -1.89 -12.34 1.59
N VAL A 76 -1.77 -12.22 2.92
CA VAL A 76 -1.89 -10.96 3.67
C VAL A 76 -0.77 -10.79 4.69
N TYR A 77 -0.52 -9.54 5.11
CA TYR A 77 0.24 -9.24 6.32
C TYR A 77 -0.67 -9.35 7.55
N SER A 78 -0.07 -9.38 8.74
CA SER A 78 -0.83 -9.31 9.99
C SER A 78 -1.51 -7.95 10.12
N ILE A 79 -2.71 -7.94 10.71
CA ILE A 79 -3.50 -6.72 10.97
C ILE A 79 -3.61 -6.55 12.48
N HIS A 80 -3.21 -5.39 12.98
CA HIS A 80 -3.40 -5.00 14.37
C HIS A 80 -4.72 -4.25 14.52
N ASP A 81 -5.55 -4.71 15.43
CA ASP A 81 -6.94 -4.27 15.59
C ASP A 81 -7.18 -3.80 17.03
N THR A 82 -7.40 -2.50 17.18
CA THR A 82 -7.76 -1.88 18.46
C THR A 82 -9.25 -1.59 18.55
N GLY A 83 -10.08 -2.18 17.68
CA GLY A 83 -11.52 -1.89 17.61
C GLY A 83 -11.81 -0.67 16.74
N ASP A 84 -11.47 0.51 17.24
CA ASP A 84 -11.60 1.80 16.55
C ASP A 84 -10.55 2.02 15.45
N SER A 85 -9.48 1.23 15.42
CA SER A 85 -8.44 1.30 14.40
C SER A 85 -7.97 -0.07 13.93
N LEU A 86 -7.65 -0.15 12.64
CA LEU A 86 -6.98 -1.27 12.00
C LEU A 86 -5.67 -0.77 11.41
N SER A 87 -4.56 -1.46 11.66
CA SER A 87 -3.24 -1.08 11.15
C SER A 87 -2.45 -2.27 10.62
N THR A 88 -1.62 -2.03 9.62
CA THR A 88 -0.72 -3.03 9.05
C THR A 88 0.51 -2.37 8.41
N SER A 89 1.54 -3.15 8.10
CA SER A 89 2.68 -2.69 7.32
C SER A 89 3.39 -3.82 6.61
N LYS A 90 4.29 -3.46 5.69
CA LYS A 90 5.20 -4.39 5.02
C LYS A 90 6.35 -4.89 5.92
N SER A 91 6.32 -4.64 7.22
CA SER A 91 7.41 -4.93 8.16
C SER A 91 7.94 -6.38 8.07
N ALA A 92 7.09 -7.38 7.83
CA ALA A 92 7.54 -8.76 7.67
C ALA A 92 8.49 -8.98 6.48
N GLN A 93 8.47 -8.11 5.47
CA GLN A 93 9.22 -8.25 4.22
C GLN A 93 9.78 -6.90 3.74
N PHE A 94 10.03 -5.95 4.64
CA PHE A 94 10.35 -4.57 4.26
C PHE A 94 11.65 -4.44 3.45
N ILE A 95 12.58 -5.39 3.63
CA ILE A 95 13.85 -5.48 2.90
C ILE A 95 13.67 -6.12 1.52
N SER A 96 12.78 -7.11 1.40
CA SER A 96 12.68 -7.98 0.21
C SER A 96 11.51 -7.64 -0.72
N ALA A 97 10.44 -7.03 -0.21
CA ALA A 97 9.25 -6.70 -1.00
C ALA A 97 9.49 -5.55 -2.00
N GLY A 98 10.48 -4.69 -1.71
CA GLY A 98 10.78 -3.50 -2.52
C GLY A 98 9.53 -2.67 -2.81
N LYS A 99 9.31 -2.31 -4.07
CA LYS A 99 8.14 -1.51 -4.51
C LYS A 99 6.85 -2.33 -4.68
N SER A 100 6.86 -3.64 -4.46
CA SER A 100 5.65 -4.46 -4.58
C SER A 100 4.61 -4.07 -3.53
N MET A 101 3.37 -3.85 -3.97
CA MET A 101 2.23 -3.52 -3.10
C MET A 101 1.17 -4.62 -3.07
N CYS A 102 1.31 -5.69 -3.85
CA CYS A 102 0.26 -6.69 -4.04
C CYS A 102 -0.26 -7.27 -2.71
N LYS A 103 0.67 -7.79 -1.87
CA LYS A 103 0.33 -8.34 -0.56
C LYS A 103 -0.28 -7.29 0.39
N LEU A 104 0.22 -6.05 0.35
CA LEU A 104 -0.34 -4.96 1.15
C LEU A 104 -1.75 -4.59 0.67
N PHE A 105 -1.99 -4.51 -0.64
CA PHE A 105 -3.31 -4.24 -1.21
C PHE A 105 -4.33 -5.32 -0.85
N TYR A 106 -3.95 -6.58 -0.81
CA TYR A 106 -4.83 -7.65 -0.33
C TYR A 106 -5.09 -7.59 1.17
N THR A 107 -4.09 -7.14 1.94
CA THR A 107 -4.27 -6.87 3.37
C THR A 107 -5.26 -5.73 3.58
N ILE A 108 -5.19 -4.66 2.78
CA ILE A 108 -6.16 -3.54 2.81
C ILE A 108 -7.57 -4.03 2.46
N GLU A 109 -7.74 -4.89 1.46
CA GLU A 109 -9.05 -5.49 1.14
C GLU A 109 -9.58 -6.33 2.33
N LYS A 110 -8.71 -7.08 3.03
CA LYS A 110 -9.08 -7.79 4.26
C LYS A 110 -9.46 -6.81 5.40
N MET A 111 -8.75 -5.69 5.55
CA MET A 111 -9.10 -4.65 6.53
C MET A 111 -10.48 -4.03 6.24
N VAL A 112 -10.78 -3.76 4.96
CA VAL A 112 -12.11 -3.26 4.54
C VAL A 112 -13.19 -4.31 4.79
N PHE A 113 -12.91 -5.60 4.55
CA PHE A 113 -13.80 -6.69 4.93
C PHE A 113 -14.09 -6.71 6.44
N LEU A 114 -13.05 -6.60 7.29
CA LEU A 114 -13.20 -6.55 8.74
C LEU A 114 -14.01 -5.33 9.20
N LEU A 115 -13.82 -4.17 8.57
CA LEU A 115 -14.64 -2.98 8.82
C LEU A 115 -16.13 -3.27 8.56
N VAL A 116 -16.46 -3.82 7.39
CA VAL A 116 -17.86 -4.13 7.03
C VAL A 116 -18.49 -5.14 7.99
N GLU A 117 -17.77 -6.20 8.35
CA GLU A 117 -18.26 -7.20 9.31
C GLU A 117 -18.48 -6.58 10.71
N ARG A 118 -17.64 -5.61 11.10
CA ARG A 118 -17.82 -4.86 12.35
C ARG A 118 -19.05 -3.95 12.32
N LEU A 119 -19.25 -3.20 11.24
CA LEU A 119 -20.44 -2.36 11.07
C LEU A 119 -21.72 -3.20 11.10
N LYS A 120 -21.71 -4.33 10.38
CA LYS A 120 -22.83 -5.27 10.34
C LYS A 120 -23.16 -5.87 11.71
N SER A 121 -22.14 -6.32 12.46
CA SER A 121 -22.33 -6.87 13.81
C SER A 121 -22.69 -5.81 14.84
N GLY A 122 -22.28 -4.55 14.63
CA GLY A 122 -22.72 -3.38 15.39
C GLY A 122 -24.15 -2.93 15.09
N GLY A 123 -24.82 -3.52 14.09
CA GLY A 123 -26.19 -3.17 13.71
C GLY A 123 -26.31 -1.83 12.98
N ILE A 124 -25.24 -1.36 12.35
CA ILE A 124 -25.22 -0.13 11.56
C ILE A 124 -25.91 -0.38 10.22
N ASP A 125 -26.88 0.47 9.89
CA ASP A 125 -27.58 0.37 8.61
C ASP A 125 -26.66 0.82 7.46
N PRO A 126 -26.69 0.16 6.29
CA PRO A 126 -25.84 0.55 5.16
C PRO A 126 -26.03 2.01 4.68
N ALA A 127 -27.18 2.64 4.94
CA ALA A 127 -27.42 4.04 4.62
C ALA A 127 -26.85 5.03 5.66
N GLU A 128 -26.56 4.58 6.88
CA GLU A 128 -25.98 5.44 7.93
C GLU A 128 -24.56 5.85 7.57
N GLU A 129 -24.24 7.12 7.81
CA GLU A 129 -22.92 7.67 7.51
C GLU A 129 -21.86 7.13 8.48
N VAL A 130 -20.87 6.45 7.92
CA VAL A 130 -19.69 5.96 8.63
C VAL A 130 -18.49 6.82 8.24
N GLN A 131 -17.93 7.55 9.19
CA GLN A 131 -16.76 8.40 8.96
C GLN A 131 -15.49 7.64 9.28
N VAL A 132 -14.57 7.60 8.32
CA VAL A 132 -13.25 6.98 8.50
C VAL A 132 -12.13 7.94 8.14
N ALA A 133 -10.97 7.75 8.76
CA ALA A 133 -9.74 8.44 8.40
C ALA A 133 -8.65 7.44 8.00
N LEU A 134 -7.82 7.82 7.03
CA LEU A 134 -6.73 7.02 6.48
C LEU A 134 -5.38 7.58 6.92
N SER A 135 -4.39 6.72 7.15
CA SER A 135 -3.00 7.12 7.35
C SER A 135 -2.05 6.08 6.74
N GLY A 136 -0.76 6.42 6.70
CA GLY A 136 0.29 5.61 6.09
C GLY A 136 0.62 6.06 4.66
N HIS A 137 1.24 5.17 3.88
CA HIS A 137 1.79 5.53 2.58
C HIS A 137 0.70 5.89 1.55
N LEU A 138 0.94 6.92 0.73
CA LEU A 138 -0.04 7.45 -0.26
C LEU A 138 -0.65 6.38 -1.18
N LEU A 139 0.17 5.44 -1.68
CA LEU A 139 -0.32 4.36 -2.54
C LEU A 139 -1.28 3.40 -1.81
N ALA A 140 -1.09 3.20 -0.51
CA ALA A 140 -1.99 2.38 0.30
C ALA A 140 -3.32 3.12 0.53
N GLN A 141 -3.27 4.43 0.83
CA GLN A 141 -4.46 5.26 0.97
C GLN A 141 -5.29 5.31 -0.32
N ARG A 142 -4.63 5.46 -1.49
CA ARG A 142 -5.30 5.38 -2.80
C ARG A 142 -6.03 4.05 -3.01
N LYS A 143 -5.40 2.93 -2.63
CA LYS A 143 -6.03 1.62 -2.72
C LYS A 143 -7.22 1.48 -1.77
N ALA A 144 -7.08 1.94 -0.52
CA ALA A 144 -8.14 1.90 0.46
C ALA A 144 -9.33 2.76 0.06
N PHE A 145 -9.08 4.00 -0.41
CA PHE A 145 -10.10 4.90 -0.93
C PHE A 145 -10.88 4.24 -2.07
N GLU A 146 -10.17 3.65 -3.05
CA GLU A 146 -10.79 2.92 -4.15
C GLU A 146 -11.66 1.75 -3.67
N SER A 147 -11.23 0.98 -2.67
CA SER A 147 -12.06 -0.08 -2.10
C SER A 147 -13.29 0.47 -1.36
N ILE A 148 -13.13 1.56 -0.60
CA ILE A 148 -14.19 2.16 0.22
C ILE A 148 -15.33 2.73 -0.64
N ILE A 149 -15.02 3.45 -1.71
CA ILE A 149 -16.04 4.05 -2.58
C ILE A 149 -16.86 3.01 -3.38
N ASN A 150 -16.43 1.74 -3.38
CA ASN A 150 -17.12 0.62 -4.02
C ASN A 150 -17.87 -0.27 -3.00
N LEU A 151 -18.05 0.19 -1.76
CA LEU A 151 -18.85 -0.48 -0.75
C LEU A 151 -20.35 -0.17 -0.91
N ASN A 152 -21.18 -1.10 -0.46
CA ASN A 152 -22.62 -0.86 -0.29
C ASN A 152 -22.98 -0.19 1.07
N TYR A 153 -21.98 0.29 1.80
CA TYR A 153 -22.17 1.10 3.01
C TYR A 153 -21.82 2.56 2.69
N ASN A 154 -22.53 3.49 3.30
CA ASN A 154 -22.25 4.93 3.20
C ASN A 154 -21.02 5.33 4.03
N VAL A 155 -19.84 4.89 3.57
CA VAL A 155 -18.55 5.17 4.22
C VAL A 155 -17.89 6.39 3.57
N VAL A 156 -17.58 7.39 4.38
CA VAL A 156 -16.97 8.66 3.97
C VAL A 156 -15.56 8.76 4.54
N VAL A 157 -14.58 9.00 3.67
CA VAL A 157 -13.18 9.25 4.06
C VAL A 157 -12.99 10.73 4.34
N THR A 158 -12.56 11.10 5.56
CA THR A 158 -12.56 12.50 6.02
C THR A 158 -11.27 13.27 5.76
N ASN A 159 -10.14 12.59 5.59
CA ASN A 159 -8.81 13.21 5.56
C ASN A 159 -7.97 12.85 4.33
N PHE A 160 -8.62 12.41 3.24
CA PHE A 160 -7.96 12.06 1.99
C PHE A 160 -8.77 12.56 0.80
N ASP A 161 -8.17 13.49 0.03
CA ASP A 161 -8.71 13.95 -1.26
C ASP A 161 -7.94 13.27 -2.42
N PRO A 162 -8.61 12.47 -3.28
CA PRO A 162 -7.95 11.80 -4.39
C PRO A 162 -7.45 12.75 -5.51
N ASP A 163 -7.94 13.98 -5.58
CA ASP A 163 -7.60 14.95 -6.63
C ASP A 163 -6.56 15.99 -6.19
N GLU A 164 -6.44 16.30 -4.88
CA GLU A 164 -5.39 17.19 -4.37
C GLU A 164 -3.97 16.70 -4.71
N VAL A 165 -3.75 15.38 -4.69
CA VAL A 165 -2.44 14.79 -4.93
C VAL A 165 -2.30 14.30 -6.37
N ASN A 166 -1.77 15.18 -7.23
CA ASN A 166 -1.47 14.93 -8.65
C ASN A 166 -2.69 14.57 -9.51
N ASN A 167 -3.89 15.02 -9.13
CA ASN A 167 -5.13 14.75 -9.89
C ASN A 167 -5.35 13.25 -10.16
N TRP A 168 -5.02 12.42 -9.15
CA TRP A 168 -5.01 10.98 -9.28
C TRP A 168 -6.42 10.41 -9.45
N GLY A 169 -7.41 10.91 -8.73
CA GLY A 169 -8.81 10.45 -8.80
C GLY A 169 -9.38 10.54 -10.21
N ASN A 170 -9.27 11.71 -10.83
CA ASN A 170 -9.69 11.91 -12.22
C ASN A 170 -8.94 11.03 -13.22
N SER A 171 -7.63 10.85 -13.03
CA SER A 171 -6.81 9.98 -13.88
C SER A 171 -7.17 8.50 -13.70
N TYR A 172 -7.46 8.08 -12.47
CA TYR A 172 -7.90 6.74 -12.14
C TYR A 172 -9.22 6.40 -12.84
N LEU A 173 -10.25 7.25 -12.75
CA LEU A 173 -11.54 7.00 -13.40
C LEU A 173 -11.43 6.93 -14.94
N LYS A 174 -10.61 7.80 -15.54
CA LYS A 174 -10.30 7.74 -16.98
C LYS A 174 -9.64 6.41 -17.36
N ASN A 175 -8.71 5.94 -16.54
CA ASN A 175 -8.03 4.67 -16.76
C ASN A 175 -8.96 3.47 -16.60
N VAL A 176 -9.83 3.46 -15.58
CA VAL A 176 -10.84 2.40 -15.38
C VAL A 176 -11.74 2.28 -16.61
N LYS A 177 -12.24 3.42 -17.12
CA LYS A 177 -13.04 3.42 -18.35
C LYS A 177 -12.25 2.88 -19.54
N CYS A 178 -11.03 3.37 -19.77
CA CYS A 178 -10.18 2.92 -20.87
C CYS A 178 -9.85 1.41 -20.81
N ILE A 179 -9.62 0.88 -19.61
CA ILE A 179 -9.37 -0.54 -19.37
C ILE A 179 -10.64 -1.36 -19.66
N SER A 180 -11.80 -0.90 -19.22
CA SER A 180 -13.08 -1.52 -19.55
C SER A 180 -13.37 -1.52 -21.05
N ASP A 181 -13.13 -0.40 -21.74
CA ASP A 181 -13.34 -0.26 -23.19
C ASP A 181 -12.47 -1.23 -24.00
N LYS A 182 -11.34 -1.66 -23.43
CA LYS A 182 -10.46 -2.70 -24.00
C LYS A 182 -10.89 -4.13 -23.67
N GLY A 183 -11.98 -4.32 -22.93
CA GLY A 183 -12.53 -5.64 -22.60
C GLY A 183 -11.99 -6.29 -21.33
N TYR A 184 -11.25 -5.57 -20.48
CA TYR A 184 -10.73 -6.10 -19.21
C TYR A 184 -11.73 -5.99 -18.04
N GLY A 185 -12.88 -5.33 -18.25
CA GLY A 185 -13.93 -5.17 -17.25
C GLY A 185 -13.72 -4.00 -16.28
N TYR A 186 -14.62 -3.89 -15.30
CA TYR A 186 -14.58 -2.91 -14.21
C TYR A 186 -14.07 -3.53 -12.91
N PRO A 187 -13.53 -2.72 -11.97
CA PRO A 187 -13.33 -3.16 -10.59
C PRO A 187 -14.63 -3.72 -10.01
N THR A 188 -14.54 -4.86 -9.33
CA THR A 188 -15.72 -5.48 -8.69
C THR A 188 -16.15 -4.68 -7.46
N GLU A 189 -17.36 -4.92 -6.98
CA GLU A 189 -17.85 -4.40 -5.70
C GLU A 189 -16.96 -4.84 -4.52
N ALA A 190 -16.89 -4.02 -3.48
CA ALA A 190 -16.19 -4.31 -2.22
C ALA A 190 -17.19 -4.74 -1.12
N PRO A 191 -16.75 -5.45 -0.06
CA PRO A 191 -15.39 -5.92 0.21
C PRO A 191 -14.97 -7.07 -0.71
N ARG A 192 -13.76 -6.99 -1.26
CA ARG A 192 -13.22 -8.01 -2.17
C ARG A 192 -12.43 -9.05 -1.38
N THR A 193 -12.41 -10.29 -1.85
CA THR A 193 -11.66 -11.38 -1.18
C THR A 193 -10.50 -11.96 -2.01
N PRO A 194 -9.68 -11.14 -2.71
CA PRO A 194 -8.57 -11.67 -3.53
C PRO A 194 -7.48 -12.33 -2.68
N TYR A 195 -7.41 -12.01 -1.39
CA TYR A 195 -6.52 -12.65 -0.42
C TYR A 195 -6.82 -14.14 -0.20
N ARG A 196 -8.00 -14.61 -0.62
CA ARG A 196 -8.42 -16.02 -0.57
C ARG A 196 -8.13 -16.79 -1.86
N ASN A 197 -7.66 -16.11 -2.90
CA ASN A 197 -7.30 -16.77 -4.15
C ASN A 197 -6.05 -17.64 -3.94
N GLN A 198 -5.98 -18.72 -4.70
CA GLN A 198 -4.81 -19.61 -4.73
C GLN A 198 -3.67 -18.88 -5.44
N TYR A 199 -2.50 -18.84 -4.81
CA TYR A 199 -1.28 -18.35 -5.43
C TYR A 199 -0.33 -19.53 -5.54
N ASP A 200 -0.25 -20.14 -6.73
CA ASP A 200 0.77 -21.14 -7.02
C ASP A 200 2.14 -20.53 -6.70
N SER A 201 2.78 -21.03 -5.65
CA SER A 201 4.16 -20.64 -5.35
C SER A 201 5.04 -21.13 -6.51
N PRO A 202 5.72 -20.23 -7.25
CA PRO A 202 6.64 -20.65 -8.30
C PRO A 202 7.91 -21.20 -7.63
N GLY A 203 7.87 -22.44 -7.19
CA GLY A 203 8.99 -23.05 -6.45
C GLY A 203 8.93 -24.55 -6.21
N SER A 204 7.77 -25.21 -6.35
CA SER A 204 7.66 -26.64 -6.01
C SER A 204 7.64 -27.59 -7.22
N GLY A 205 8.16 -27.14 -8.37
CA GLY A 205 8.00 -27.82 -9.66
C GLY A 205 9.30 -28.09 -10.44
N ILE A 206 10.43 -28.37 -9.79
CA ILE A 206 11.55 -29.02 -10.51
C ILE A 206 11.27 -30.52 -10.52
N LYS A 207 10.66 -31.01 -11.61
CA LYS A 207 10.70 -32.44 -11.92
C LYS A 207 12.15 -32.79 -12.22
N GLN A 208 12.83 -33.44 -11.28
CA GLN A 208 14.06 -34.17 -11.58
C GLN A 208 13.70 -35.24 -12.62
N LYS A 209 14.31 -35.13 -13.79
CA LYS A 209 14.39 -36.23 -14.77
C LYS A 209 15.51 -37.16 -14.35
#